data_AF-A0A7J3RC72-F1
#
_entry.id   AF-A0A7J3RC72-F1
#
_cell.length_a   1.000
_cell.length_b   1.000
_cell.length_c   1.000
_cell.angle_alpha   90.00
_cell.angle_beta   90.00
_cell.angle_gamma   90.00
#
_symmetry.space_group_name_H-M   'P 1'
#
loop_
_entity.id
_entity.type
_entity.pdbx_description
1 polymer ?
#
loop_
_entity_poly.entity_id
_entity_poly.type
_entity_poly.pdbx_seq_one_letter_code
_entity_poly.pdbx_strand_id
1 'polypeptide(L)' 'LYKILEKAKTKKPIFPDLKLKKKIFWVSPKYVVEVKFLEYTKSLRLRAPSFIRLRFDKPLKDCVVEL' A
#
# COMPACT_ATOMS: atom_id res chain seq x y z
N LEU A 1 12.98 -6.84 -0.91
CA LEU A 1 11.61 -6.37 -1.22
C LEU A 1 11.03 -7.02 -2.48
N TYR A 2 11.66 -6.85 -3.66
CA TYR A 2 11.14 -7.36 -4.93
C TYR A 2 10.73 -8.85 -4.90
N LYS A 3 11.61 -9.75 -4.45
CA LYS A 3 11.34 -11.20 -4.33
C LYS A 3 10.10 -11.54 -3.47
N ILE A 4 9.82 -10.73 -2.45
CA ILE A 4 8.67 -10.92 -1.55
C ILE A 4 7.37 -10.52 -2.27
N LEU A 5 7.42 -9.40 -2.99
CA LEU A 5 6.28 -8.90 -3.76
C LEU A 5 5.98 -9.78 -4.97
N GLU A 6 7.00 -10.36 -5.60
CA GLU A 6 6.84 -11.29 -6.72
C GLU A 6 6.00 -12.51 -6.36
N LYS A 7 6.20 -13.07 -5.16
CA LYS A 7 5.39 -14.17 -4.62
C LYS A 7 3.93 -13.78 -4.36
N ALA A 8 3.64 -12.49 -4.22
CA ALA A 8 2.30 -11.97 -3.97
C ALA A 8 1.64 -11.40 -5.23
N LYS A 9 2.26 -11.53 -6.40
CA LYS A 9 1.80 -10.95 -7.66
C LYS A 9 0.40 -11.42 -8.03
N THR A 10 -0.44 -10.50 -8.50
CA THR A 10 -1.77 -10.80 -9.04
C THR A 10 -1.90 -10.27 -10.47
N LYS A 11 -2.84 -10.82 -11.25
CA LYS A 11 -3.10 -10.36 -12.63
C LYS A 11 -3.89 -9.06 -12.68
N LYS A 12 -4.72 -8.82 -11.67
CA LYS A 12 -5.69 -7.72 -11.60
C LYS A 12 -5.60 -7.06 -10.21
N PRO A 13 -5.95 -5.77 -10.11
CA PRO A 13 -6.11 -5.13 -8.82
C PRO A 13 -7.27 -5.77 -8.04
N ILE A 14 -7.14 -5.80 -6.72
CA ILE A 14 -8.26 -6.17 -5.84
C ILE A 14 -9.23 -4.99 -5.69
N PHE A 15 -8.73 -3.76 -5.78
CA PHE A 15 -9.54 -2.55 -5.75
C PHE A 15 -9.72 -2.03 -7.19
N PRO A 16 -10.93 -2.11 -7.75
CA PRO A 16 -11.15 -2.05 -9.20
C PRO A 16 -10.91 -0.67 -9.83
N ASP A 17 -10.80 0.41 -9.04
CA ASP A 17 -10.96 1.77 -9.56
C ASP A 17 -9.71 2.66 -9.40
N LEU A 18 -8.60 2.19 -9.96
CA LEU A 18 -7.35 2.95 -9.99
C LEU A 18 -7.01 3.34 -11.43
N LYS A 19 -7.47 4.53 -11.86
CA LYS A 19 -7.02 5.16 -13.11
C LYS A 19 -5.55 5.60 -13.00
N LEU A 20 -4.65 4.64 -13.14
CA LEU A 20 -3.20 4.85 -13.05
C LEU A 20 -2.58 4.82 -14.44
N LYS A 21 -1.79 5.85 -14.77
CA LYS A 21 -1.15 6.01 -16.09
C LYS A 21 0.19 5.25 -16.24
N LYS A 22 0.64 4.54 -15.20
CA LYS A 22 1.95 3.88 -15.14
C LYS A 22 1.82 2.36 -15.17
N LYS A 23 2.87 1.67 -15.64
CA LYS A 23 2.97 0.20 -15.53
C LYS A 23 2.97 -0.19 -14.05
N ILE A 24 1.98 -0.97 -13.63
CA ILE A 24 1.79 -1.36 -12.23
C ILE A 24 2.09 -2.85 -12.07
N PHE A 25 2.72 -3.17 -10.95
CA PHE A 25 2.88 -4.53 -10.48
C PHE A 25 1.84 -4.79 -9.39
N TRP A 26 0.75 -5.48 -9.74
CA TRP A 26 -0.31 -5.79 -8.80
C TRP A 26 0.13 -6.89 -7.84
N VAL A 27 -0.18 -6.70 -6.55
CA VAL A 27 0.07 -7.69 -5.50
C VAL A 27 -1.16 -7.85 -4.62
N SER A 28 -1.33 -9.03 -4.04
CA SER A 28 -2.33 -9.27 -2.99
C SER A 28 -1.99 -8.46 -1.73
N PRO A 29 -2.98 -7.85 -1.04
CA PRO A 29 -2.77 -7.13 0.20
C PRO A 29 -2.47 -8.17 1.28
N LYS A 30 -1.18 -8.43 1.49
CA LYS A 30 -0.67 -9.36 2.51
C LYS A 30 0.42 -8.74 3.39
N TYR A 31 0.87 -7.54 3.04
CA TYR A 31 2.00 -6.91 3.70
C TYR A 31 1.60 -5.54 4.23
N VAL A 32 1.93 -5.30 5.49
CA VAL A 32 1.80 -4.00 6.14
C VAL A 32 3.13 -3.25 6.00
N VAL A 33 3.05 -1.95 5.77
CA VAL A 33 4.21 -1.07 5.65
C VAL A 33 4.06 0.10 6.60
N GLU A 34 5.19 0.58 7.09
CA GLU A 34 5.32 1.85 7.77
C GLU A 34 5.74 2.91 6.76
N VAL A 35 5.02 4.03 6.76
CA VAL A 35 5.27 5.17 5.87
C VAL A 35 5.30 6.45 6.69
N LYS A 36 6.19 7.37 6.31
CA LYS A 36 6.16 8.75 6.81
C LYS A 36 5.50 9.63 5.76
N PHE A 37 4.63 10.53 6.17
CA PHE A 37 3.92 11.46 5.29
C PHE A 37 3.68 12.78 6.02
N LEU A 38 3.31 13.83 5.27
CA LEU A 38 3.12 15.17 5.84
C LEU A 38 1.73 15.33 6.47
N GLU A 39 0.68 14.99 5.72
CA GLU A 39 -0.70 15.10 6.16
C GLU A 39 -1.63 14.23 5.29
N TYR A 40 -2.86 14.02 5.76
CA TYR A 40 -3.94 13.52 4.92
C TYR A 40 -4.52 14.64 4.07
N THR A 41 -4.70 14.40 2.78
CA THR A 41 -5.45 15.32 1.91
C THR A 41 -6.95 15.29 2.25
N LYS A 42 -7.72 16.26 1.75
CA LYS A 42 -9.19 16.27 1.85
C LYS A 42 -9.86 14.99 1.30
N SER A 43 -9.17 14.28 0.41
CA SER A 43 -9.61 13.00 -0.16
C SER A 43 -9.00 11.77 0.54
N LEU A 44 -8.51 11.94 1.77
CA LEU A 44 -7.88 10.91 2.61
C LEU A 44 -6.71 10.18 1.94
N ARG A 45 -5.91 10.90 1.15
CA ARG A 45 -4.64 10.39 0.59
C ARG A 45 -3.45 10.94 1.38
N LEU A 46 -2.34 10.21 1.40
CA LEU A 46 -1.12 10.66 2.05
C LEU A 46 -0.39 11.68 1.16
N ARG A 47 -0.06 12.86 1.70
CA ARG A 47 0.78 13.86 1.01
C ARG A 47 2.26 13.57 1.22
N ALA A 48 3.01 13.52 0.12
CA ALA A 48 4.45 13.23 0.07
C ALA A 48 4.88 11.98 0.89
N PRO A 49 4.26 10.80 0.66
CA PRO A 49 4.59 9.60 1.42
C PRO A 49 5.98 9.08 1.07
N SER A 50 6.70 8.63 2.08
CA SER A 50 8.00 7.95 1.96
C SER A 50 7.95 6.61 2.69
N PHE A 51 8.39 5.56 1.99
CA PHE A 51 8.49 4.21 2.56
C PHE A 51 9.57 4.16 3.66
N ILE A 52 9.23 3.58 4.80
CA ILE A 52 10.18 3.37 5.90
C ILE A 52 10.58 1.90 5.97
N ARG A 53 9.62 0.99 6.21
CA ARG A 53 9.88 -0.45 6.35
C ARG A 53 8.63 -1.31 6.16
N LEU A 54 8.83 -2.62 6.02
CA LEU A 54 7.78 -3.62 6.18
C LEU A 54 7.53 -3.89 7.66
N ARG A 55 6.27 -4.15 8.02
CA ARG A 55 5.83 -4.49 9.39
C ARG A 55 5.25 -5.90 9.38
N PHE A 56 6.12 -6.90 9.52
CA PHE A 56 5.69 -8.30 9.63
C PHE A 56 5.04 -8.62 10.99
N ASP A 57 5.25 -7.73 11.96
CA ASP A 57 4.70 -7.79 13.31
C ASP A 57 3.24 -7.32 13.40
N LYS A 58 2.70 -6.67 12.36
CA LYS A 58 1.34 -6.12 12.37
C LYS A 58 0.41 -6.85 11.38
N PRO A 59 -0.82 -7.21 11.79
CA PRO A 59 -1.81 -7.78 10.89
C PRO A 59 -2.48 -6.69 10.03
N LEU A 60 -3.01 -7.07 8.87
CA LEU A 60 -3.64 -6.13 7.93
C LEU A 60 -4.86 -5.41 8.49
N LYS A 61 -5.61 -6.07 9.38
CA LYS A 61 -6.82 -5.51 9.99
C LYS A 61 -6.55 -4.28 10.86
N ASP A 62 -5.30 -4.09 11.29
CA ASP A 62 -4.89 -2.94 12.09
C ASP A 62 -4.58 -1.71 11.20
N CYS A 63 -4.56 -1.87 9.88
CA CYS A 63 -4.42 -0.75 8.94
C CYS A 63 -5.74 0.02 8.82
N VAL A 64 -6.05 0.82 9.84
CA VAL A 64 -7.23 1.69 9.89
C VAL A 64 -6.81 3.16 9.87
N VAL A 65 -7.67 4.02 9.31
CA VAL A 65 -7.52 5.48 9.44
C VAL A 65 -8.24 5.88 10.72
N GLU A 66 -7.50 6.34 11.71
CA GLU A 66 -8.07 7.00 12.89
C GLU A 66 -8.40 8.45 12.50
N LEU A 67 -9.70 8.80 12.55
CA LEU A 67 -10.24 10.12 12.21
C LEU A 67 -10.46 10.97 13.46
#